data_AF-A0A1H9HK58-F1
#
_entry.id   AF-A0A1H9HK58-F1
#
_cell.length_a   1.000
_cell.length_b   1.000
_cell.length_c   1.000
_cell.angle_alpha   90.00
_cell.angle_beta   90.00
_cell.angle_gamma   90.00
#
_symmetry.space_group_name_H-M   'P 1'
#
loop_
_entity.id
_entity.type
_entity.pdbx_description
1 polymer ?
#
loop_
_entity_poly.entity_id
_entity_poly.type
_entity_poly.pdbx_seq_one_letter_code
_entity_poly.pdbx_strand_id
1 'polypeptide(L)'
;MGDHRAPSNRNTHADLKEAFTAAGYDWVTSHVYRKTVASMMDDAGLSARAAADQLGHAKVSMTQDNYFKRKVAKTGAAKVMEAVVRRE
;
A
#
# COMPACT_ATOMS: atom_id res chain seq x y z
N MET A 1 -42.62 11.73 -12.46
CA MET A 1 -41.57 10.89 -13.06
C MET A 1 -40.60 11.81 -13.75
N GLY A 2 -39.42 12.06 -13.17
CA GLY A 2 -38.50 13.09 -13.67
C GLY A 2 -37.08 12.84 -13.20
N ASP A 3 -36.23 12.66 -14.21
CA ASP A 3 -34.77 12.75 -14.28
C ASP A 3 -33.93 11.80 -13.39
N HIS A 4 -33.65 10.60 -13.91
CA HIS A 4 -32.55 9.74 -13.46
C HIS A 4 -31.20 10.28 -13.97
N ARG A 5 -30.86 11.54 -13.65
CA ARG A 5 -29.54 12.12 -13.91
C ARG A 5 -28.52 11.57 -12.94
N ALA A 6 -28.31 10.25 -12.95
CA ALA A 6 -27.04 9.71 -12.47
C ALA A 6 -25.98 10.10 -13.51
N PRO A 7 -24.85 10.72 -13.13
CA PRO A 7 -23.78 11.02 -14.07
C PRO A 7 -23.11 9.70 -14.47
N SER A 8 -23.66 9.00 -15.47
CA SER A 8 -23.13 7.73 -16.01
C SER A 8 -21.79 7.88 -16.75
N ASN A 9 -21.22 9.09 -16.78
CA ASN A 9 -19.91 9.40 -17.36
C ASN A 9 -18.83 9.67 -16.29
N ARG A 10 -19.09 9.40 -15.01
CA ARG A 10 -18.06 9.53 -13.99
C ARG A 10 -17.31 8.22 -13.84
N ASN A 11 -16.01 8.24 -14.07
CA ASN A 11 -15.18 7.05 -13.86
C ASN A 11 -14.84 6.92 -12.36
N THR A 12 -14.61 5.68 -11.91
CA THR A 12 -14.28 5.37 -10.51
C THR A 12 -13.08 6.17 -9.99
N HIS A 13 -12.16 6.55 -10.88
CA HIS A 13 -11.00 7.36 -10.51
C HIS A 13 -11.39 8.78 -10.08
N ALA A 14 -12.38 9.40 -10.72
CA ALA A 14 -12.89 10.72 -10.34
C ALA A 14 -13.56 10.67 -8.96
N ASP A 15 -14.34 9.62 -8.69
CA ASP A 15 -14.99 9.44 -7.38
C ASP A 15 -13.97 9.19 -6.26
N LEU A 16 -12.95 8.36 -6.52
CA LEU A 16 -11.85 8.15 -5.57
C LEU A 16 -11.06 9.43 -5.30
N LYS A 17 -10.79 10.22 -6.34
CA LYS A 17 -10.08 11.50 -6.19
C LYS A 17 -10.88 12.48 -5.32
N GLU A 18 -12.20 12.58 -5.55
CA GLU A 18 -13.06 13.43 -4.71
C GLU A 18 -13.07 12.96 -3.27
N ALA A 19 -13.23 11.65 -3.03
CA ALA A 19 -13.20 11.08 -1.68
C ALA A 19 -11.87 11.34 -0.96
N PHE A 20 -10.73 11.15 -1.64
CA PHE A 20 -9.42 11.44 -1.05
C PHE A 20 -9.21 12.93 -0.80
N THR A 21 -9.65 13.80 -1.71
CA THR A 21 -9.58 15.26 -1.53
C THR A 21 -10.42 15.69 -0.31
N ALA A 22 -11.64 15.19 -0.19
CA ALA A 22 -12.52 15.47 0.94
C ALA A 22 -11.93 14.98 2.28
N ALA A 23 -11.13 13.91 2.26
CA ALA A 23 -10.41 13.39 3.41
C ALA A 23 -9.07 14.09 3.71
N GLY A 24 -8.67 15.11 2.92
CA GLY A 24 -7.39 15.82 3.08
C GLY A 24 -6.17 15.10 2.50
N TYR A 25 -6.38 14.14 1.61
CA TYR A 25 -5.36 13.32 0.95
C TYR A 25 -5.40 13.47 -0.57
N ASP A 26 -5.51 14.70 -1.08
CA ASP A 26 -5.63 15.02 -2.51
C ASP A 26 -4.49 14.45 -3.39
N TRP A 27 -3.32 14.21 -2.79
CA TRP A 27 -2.16 13.58 -3.43
C TRP A 27 -2.28 12.04 -3.57
N VAL A 28 -3.20 11.40 -2.85
CA VAL A 28 -3.36 9.94 -2.87
C VAL A 28 -4.09 9.51 -4.14
N THR A 29 -3.53 8.49 -4.79
CA THR A 29 -4.16 7.82 -5.93
C THR A 29 -4.67 6.43 -5.53
N SER A 30 -5.51 5.83 -6.37
CA SER A 30 -5.97 4.45 -6.17
C SER A 30 -4.80 3.47 -6.01
N HIS A 31 -3.70 3.69 -6.72
CA HIS A 31 -2.51 2.85 -6.63
C HIS A 31 -1.77 3.02 -5.30
N VAL A 32 -1.64 4.25 -4.80
CA VAL A 32 -1.07 4.54 -3.48
C VAL A 32 -1.92 3.90 -2.39
N TYR A 33 -3.24 4.11 -2.44
CA TYR A 33 -4.17 3.51 -1.49
C TYR A 33 -4.06 1.98 -1.46
N ARG A 34 -3.95 1.35 -2.63
CA ARG A 34 -3.80 -0.10 -2.73
C ARG A 34 -2.49 -0.61 -2.13
N LYS A 35 -1.39 0.13 -2.25
CA LYS A 35 -0.13 -0.18 -1.54
C LYS A 35 -0.26 -0.02 -0.04
N THR A 36 -0.98 1.01 0.42
CA THR A 36 -1.25 1.23 1.85
C THR A 36 -2.01 0.06 2.47
N VAL A 37 -3.07 -0.42 1.81
CA VAL A 37 -3.84 -1.58 2.26
C VAL A 37 -2.96 -2.84 2.35
N ALA A 38 -2.14 -3.10 1.33
CA ALA A 38 -1.23 -4.24 1.34
C ALA A 38 -0.18 -4.16 2.46
N SER A 39 0.34 -2.95 2.70
CA SER A 39 1.25 -2.66 3.79
C SER A 39 0.62 -2.90 5.16
N MET A 40 -0.66 -2.59 5.36
CA MET A 40 -1.40 -2.89 6.59
C MET A 40 -1.58 -4.41 6.79
N MET A 41 -1.80 -5.16 5.71
CA MET A 41 -1.88 -6.62 5.77
C MET A 41 -0.55 -7.27 6.19
N ASP A 42 0.58 -6.79 5.66
CA ASP A 42 1.92 -7.24 6.07
C ASP A 42 2.23 -6.87 7.53
N ASP A 43 1.84 -5.67 7.96
CA ASP A 43 2.00 -5.27 9.37
C ASP A 43 1.16 -6.15 10.31
N ALA A 44 -0.03 -6.57 9.86
CA ALA A 44 -0.90 -7.51 10.57
C ALA A 44 -0.43 -8.98 10.48
N GLY A 45 0.68 -9.25 9.78
CA GLY A 45 1.29 -10.58 9.68
C GLY A 45 0.62 -11.53 8.68
N LEU A 46 -0.22 -11.01 7.76
CA LEU A 46 -0.78 -11.82 6.69
C LEU A 46 0.33 -12.27 5.73
N SER A 47 0.17 -13.47 5.17
CA SER A 47 1.08 -13.96 4.15
C SER A 47 0.94 -13.17 2.85
N ALA A 48 2.02 -13.12 2.07
CA ALA A 48 2.00 -12.53 0.74
C ALA A 48 0.94 -13.17 -0.17
N ARG A 49 0.62 -14.46 0.03
CA ARG A 49 -0.45 -15.16 -0.70
C ARG A 49 -1.83 -14.62 -0.34
N ALA A 50 -2.16 -14.55 0.95
CA ALA A 50 -3.45 -14.03 1.40
C ALA A 50 -3.68 -12.58 0.93
N ALA A 51 -2.64 -11.75 1.04
CA ALA A 51 -2.70 -10.40 0.51
C ALA A 51 -2.81 -10.37 -1.03
N ALA A 52 -2.10 -11.25 -1.76
CA ALA A 52 -2.22 -11.36 -3.22
C ALA A 52 -3.65 -11.72 -3.66
N ASP A 53 -4.30 -12.65 -2.97
CA ASP A 53 -5.66 -13.09 -3.27
C ASP A 53 -6.66 -11.94 -3.07
N GLN A 54 -6.54 -11.19 -1.96
CA GLN A 54 -7.34 -9.99 -1.72
C GLN A 54 -7.10 -8.88 -2.75
N LEU A 55 -5.87 -8.76 -3.23
CA LEU A 55 -5.44 -7.74 -4.18
C LEU A 55 -5.65 -8.14 -5.65
N GLY A 56 -6.14 -9.35 -5.92
CA GLY A 56 -6.36 -9.87 -7.27
C GLY A 56 -5.08 -10.06 -8.08
N HIS A 57 -3.95 -10.36 -7.44
CA HIS A 57 -2.69 -10.57 -8.14
C HIS A 57 -2.58 -11.99 -8.69
N ALA A 58 -2.29 -12.10 -10.00
CA ALA A 58 -2.02 -13.38 -10.64
C ALA A 58 -0.74 -14.07 -10.11
N LYS A 59 0.26 -13.29 -9.68
CA LYS A 59 1.54 -13.80 -9.14
C LYS A 59 1.76 -13.27 -7.73
N VAL A 60 2.03 -14.16 -6.78
CA VAL A 60 2.23 -13.81 -5.36
C VAL A 60 3.42 -12.89 -5.15
N SER A 61 4.50 -13.07 -5.91
CA SER A 61 5.70 -12.23 -5.83
C SER A 61 5.40 -10.76 -6.09
N MET A 62 4.39 -10.43 -6.90
CA MET A 62 4.01 -9.03 -7.15
C MET A 62 3.61 -8.32 -5.85
N THR A 63 2.88 -9.01 -4.96
CA THR A 63 2.52 -8.47 -3.65
C THR A 63 3.77 -8.25 -2.80
N GLN A 64 4.59 -9.28 -2.70
CA GLN A 64 5.78 -9.26 -1.85
C GLN A 64 6.80 -8.19 -2.29
N ASP A 65 7.01 -8.06 -3.60
CA ASP A 65 8.07 -7.21 -4.15
C ASP A 65 7.65 -5.74 -4.26
N ASN A 66 6.38 -5.47 -4.58
CA ASN A 66 5.91 -4.12 -4.94
C ASN A 66 4.92 -3.49 -3.96
N TYR A 67 4.21 -4.31 -3.17
CA TYR A 67 3.11 -3.86 -2.31
C TYR A 67 3.41 -4.01 -0.82
N PHE A 68 4.21 -5.00 -0.44
CA PHE A 68 4.76 -5.08 0.89
C PHE A 68 5.93 -4.11 1.00
N LYS A 69 5.92 -3.35 2.08
CA LYS A 69 7.01 -2.45 2.41
C LYS A 69 8.17 -3.29 2.91
N ARG A 70 9.38 -3.00 2.41
CA ARG A 70 10.60 -3.62 2.91
C ARG A 70 10.73 -3.17 4.37
N LYS A 71 10.34 -4.02 5.33
CA LYS A 71 10.58 -3.77 6.76
C LYS A 71 12.07 -3.42 6.87
N VAL A 72 12.41 -2.30 7.51
CA VAL A 72 13.82 -1.98 7.78
C VAL A 72 14.36 -3.17 8.54
N ALA A 73 15.13 -4.01 7.85
CA ALA A 73 15.63 -5.23 8.45
C ALA A 73 16.49 -4.79 9.62
N LYS A 74 16.18 -5.26 10.82
CA LYS A 74 17.12 -5.21 11.94
C LYS A 74 18.23 -6.21 11.61
N THR A 75 19.09 -5.85 10.67
CA THR A 75 20.14 -6.72 10.10
C THR A 75 21.23 -7.06 11.11
N GLY A 76 21.22 -6.43 12.29
CA GLY A 76 22.32 -6.50 13.25
C GLY A 76 23.56 -5.71 12.81
N ALA A 77 23.60 -5.19 11.58
CA ALA A 77 24.75 -4.46 11.05
C ALA A 77 25.10 -3.24 11.89
N ALA A 78 24.11 -2.48 12.37
CA ALA A 78 24.33 -1.35 13.27
C ALA A 78 25.11 -1.75 14.54
N LYS A 79 24.80 -2.93 15.10
CA LYS A 79 25.46 -3.47 16.30
C LYS A 79 26.91 -3.87 16.03
N VAL A 80 27.19 -4.39 14.83
CA VAL A 80 28.54 -4.71 14.37
C VAL A 80 29.35 -3.44 14.14
N MET A 81 28.77 -2.44 13.47
CA MET A 81 29.44 -1.16 13.19
C MET A 81 29.73 -0.38 14.48
N GLU A 82 28.82 -0.37 15.46
CA GLU A 82 29.10 0.20 16.79
C GLU A 82 30.27 -0.48 17.50
N ALA A 83 30.40 -1.81 17.39
CA ALA A 83 31.49 -2.55 18.00
C ALA A 83 32.86 -2.26 17.35
N VAL A 84 32.86 -1.92 16.05
CA VAL A 84 34.07 -1.50 15.32
C VAL A 84 34.48 -0.08 15.70
N VAL A 85 33.52 0.85 15.78
CA VAL A 85 33.80 2.26 16.14
C VAL A 85 34.27 2.42 17.59
N ARG A 86 33.80 1.57 18.52
CA ARG A 86 34.21 1.60 19.94
C ARG A 86 35.55 0.88 20.21
N ARG A 87 36.23 0.37 19.19
CA ARG A 87 37.53 -0.32 19.30
C ARG A 87 38.73 0.56 18.99
N GLU A 88 38.51 1.83 18.68
CA GLU A 88 39.53 2.89 18.60
C GLU A 88 39.34 3.89 19.75
#